data_AF-W9CGB0-F1
#
_entry.id   AF-W9CGB0-F1
#
_cell.length_a   1.000
_cell.length_b   1.000
_cell.length_c   1.000
_cell.angle_alpha   90.00
_cell.angle_beta   90.00
_cell.angle_gamma   90.00
#
_symmetry.space_group_name_H-M   'P 1'
#
loop_
_entity.id
_entity.type
_entity.pdbx_description
1 polymer ?
#
loop_
_entity_poly.entity_id
_entity_poly.type
_entity_poly.pdbx_seq_one_letter_code
_entity_poly.pdbx_strand_id
1 'polypeptide(L)'
;MADLPERIGSTSNGLRIPQDKFLKSPLETDHEGVAKQIKLAFAVESGVLQRLGTHPRIVKYLGKRGNGLLFGEASHGNLQTYIDANNPSIELFQRQKWCYQSAQAVAYIHSCGVIHSDLRPENILVHETGPGILEPLLCDFGGAVCDELGLDGEQLPNDPFCHPALDFYTKVTTAVDIFSLGSIFYTILTGYWPYRTQAFYSSTDEYWDYLDRVALLFKQGMYPDVTGLVGGEVIKRCWTREFTTVQQILDALAKHMPLEGC
;
A
#
# COMPACT_ATOMS: atom_id res chain seq x y z
N MET A 1 -17.14 -5.49 -25.45
CA MET A 1 -17.90 -4.47 -24.69
C MET A 1 -16.88 -3.61 -23.97
N ALA A 2 -17.03 -2.30 -23.96
CA ALA A 2 -16.19 -1.47 -23.09
C ALA A 2 -16.68 -1.66 -21.66
N ASP A 3 -15.76 -1.83 -20.71
CA ASP A 3 -16.11 -1.88 -19.30
C ASP A 3 -16.75 -0.54 -18.89
N LEU A 4 -17.62 -0.58 -17.89
CA LEU A 4 -18.18 0.64 -17.30
C LEU A 4 -17.21 1.16 -16.24
N PRO A 5 -17.12 2.49 -16.04
CA PRO A 5 -16.34 3.03 -14.93
C PRO A 5 -16.88 2.53 -13.59
N GLU A 6 -16.00 2.03 -12.72
CA GLU A 6 -16.33 1.53 -11.39
C GLU A 6 -15.61 2.35 -10.32
N ARG A 7 -16.20 2.47 -9.13
CA ARG A 7 -15.57 3.17 -8.02
C ARG A 7 -14.42 2.33 -7.46
N ILE A 8 -13.21 2.87 -7.45
CA ILE A 8 -12.01 2.17 -6.98
C ILE A 8 -11.42 2.76 -5.69
N GLY A 9 -11.99 3.85 -5.19
CA GLY A 9 -11.56 4.47 -3.94
C GLY A 9 -12.47 5.60 -3.47
N SER A 10 -11.99 6.36 -2.49
CA SER A 10 -12.68 7.54 -1.95
C SER A 10 -12.66 8.74 -2.91
N THR A 11 -11.68 8.79 -3.83
CA THR A 11 -11.43 9.93 -4.71
C THR A 11 -11.60 9.65 -6.21
N SER A 12 -11.75 8.38 -6.62
CA SER A 12 -11.66 8.03 -8.04
C SER A 12 -12.55 6.88 -8.50
N ASN A 13 -12.86 6.93 -9.81
CA ASN A 13 -13.37 5.83 -10.60
C ASN A 13 -12.25 5.24 -11.47
N GLY A 14 -12.30 3.94 -11.71
CA GLY A 14 -11.43 3.20 -12.60
C GLY A 14 -12.17 2.71 -13.84
N LEU A 15 -11.49 2.74 -14.98
CA LEU A 15 -11.99 2.21 -16.23
C LEU A 15 -10.86 1.45 -16.94
N ARG A 16 -11.05 0.14 -17.14
CA ARG A 16 -10.18 -0.65 -18.03
C ARG A 16 -10.46 -0.21 -19.47
N ILE A 17 -9.40 0.09 -20.21
CA ILE A 17 -9.48 0.48 -21.61
C ILE A 17 -8.63 -0.47 -22.45
N PRO A 18 -8.93 -0.64 -23.75
CA PRO A 18 -8.17 -1.56 -24.61
C PRO A 18 -6.66 -1.32 -24.59
N GLN A 19 -5.89 -2.39 -24.89
CA GLN A 19 -4.42 -2.42 -24.92
C GLN A 19 -3.77 -2.38 -23.52
N ASP A 20 -4.32 -3.13 -22.57
CA ASP A 20 -3.77 -3.32 -21.21
C ASP A 20 -3.54 -2.00 -20.48
N LYS A 21 -4.56 -1.13 -20.53
CA LYS A 21 -4.50 0.23 -19.98
C LYS A 21 -5.64 0.45 -18.99
N PHE A 22 -5.36 1.29 -18.02
CA PHE A 22 -6.31 1.63 -16.97
C PHE A 22 -6.41 3.16 -16.81
N LEU A 23 -7.62 3.70 -16.85
CA LEU A 23 -7.89 5.11 -16.64
C LEU A 23 -8.48 5.33 -15.24
N LYS A 24 -7.73 6.03 -14.40
CA LYS A 24 -8.22 6.57 -13.11
C LYS A 24 -8.78 7.96 -13.36
N SER A 25 -10.05 8.17 -13.08
CA SER A 25 -10.75 9.45 -13.25
C SER A 25 -11.23 9.98 -11.90
N PRO A 26 -11.21 11.30 -11.66
CA PRO A 26 -11.70 11.86 -10.41
C PRO A 26 -13.20 11.58 -10.23
N LEU A 27 -13.63 11.36 -8.98
CA LEU A 27 -15.06 11.32 -8.66
C LEU A 27 -15.68 12.71 -8.83
N GLU A 28 -16.91 12.74 -9.35
CA GLU A 28 -17.71 13.96 -9.42
C GLU A 28 -18.43 14.18 -8.09
N THR A 29 -18.38 15.40 -7.57
CA THR A 29 -19.05 15.78 -6.32
C THR A 29 -19.33 17.28 -6.30
N ASP A 30 -20.48 17.64 -5.73
CA ASP A 30 -20.86 19.04 -5.50
C ASP A 30 -20.29 19.60 -4.18
N HIS A 31 -19.72 18.75 -3.33
CA HIS A 31 -19.15 19.19 -2.05
C HIS A 31 -17.75 19.79 -2.27
N GLU A 32 -17.64 21.11 -2.17
CA GLU A 32 -16.43 21.87 -2.49
C GLU A 32 -15.16 21.35 -1.79
N GLY A 33 -15.25 21.03 -0.49
CA GLY A 33 -14.13 20.48 0.27
C GLY A 33 -13.63 19.13 -0.29
N VAL A 34 -14.55 18.23 -0.65
CA VAL A 34 -14.20 16.93 -1.23
C VAL A 34 -13.64 17.11 -2.64
N ALA A 35 -14.23 18.00 -3.44
CA ALA A 35 -13.74 18.32 -4.77
C ALA A 35 -12.30 18.89 -4.73
N LYS A 36 -11.97 19.72 -3.73
CA LYS A 36 -10.62 20.23 -3.51
C LYS A 36 -9.65 19.11 -3.16
N GLN A 37 -10.04 18.19 -2.26
CA GLN A 37 -9.22 17.04 -1.89
C GLN A 37 -8.96 16.10 -3.07
N ILE A 38 -9.98 15.80 -3.89
CA ILE A 38 -9.82 14.98 -5.10
C ILE A 38 -8.83 15.63 -6.08
N LYS A 39 -8.96 16.94 -6.32
CA LYS A 39 -8.04 17.67 -7.20
C LYS A 39 -6.60 17.64 -6.66
N LEU A 40 -6.43 17.82 -5.35
CA LEU A 40 -5.13 17.74 -4.69
C LEU A 40 -4.51 16.36 -4.88
N ALA A 41 -5.24 15.29 -4.57
CA ALA A 41 -4.76 13.92 -4.70
C ALA A 41 -4.28 13.60 -6.12
N PHE A 42 -5.04 13.98 -7.15
CA PHE A 42 -4.63 13.76 -8.55
C PHE A 42 -3.41 14.61 -8.95
N ALA A 43 -3.29 15.83 -8.43
CA ALA A 43 -2.13 16.67 -8.68
C ALA A 43 -0.87 16.07 -8.07
N VAL A 44 -0.93 15.69 -6.78
CA VAL A 44 0.14 15.03 -6.04
C VAL A 44 0.55 13.73 -6.71
N GLU A 45 -0.41 12.83 -6.98
CA GLU A 45 -0.14 11.53 -7.61
C GLU A 45 0.56 11.70 -8.95
N SER A 46 0.10 12.63 -9.81
CA SER A 46 0.74 12.87 -11.09
C SER A 46 2.15 13.46 -10.98
N GLY A 47 2.38 14.36 -10.02
CA GLY A 47 3.70 14.97 -9.80
C GLY A 47 4.70 13.96 -9.25
N VAL A 48 4.27 13.15 -8.28
CA VAL A 48 5.07 12.06 -7.70
C VAL A 48 5.41 11.02 -8.76
N LEU A 49 4.44 10.54 -9.54
CA LEU A 49 4.70 9.54 -10.59
C LEU A 49 5.67 10.06 -11.67
N GLN A 50 5.62 11.36 -12.00
CA GLN A 50 6.60 11.98 -12.91
C GLN A 50 8.01 11.99 -12.30
N ARG A 51 8.14 12.32 -11.01
CA ARG A 51 9.42 12.29 -10.27
C ARG A 51 10.00 10.89 -10.16
N LEU A 52 9.15 9.88 -9.96
CA LEU A 52 9.53 8.48 -9.82
C LEU A 52 9.90 7.84 -11.16
N GLY A 53 9.43 8.34 -12.30
CA GLY A 53 9.71 7.74 -13.60
C GLY A 53 9.28 6.26 -13.69
N THR A 54 10.03 5.44 -14.43
CA THR A 54 9.74 4.01 -14.60
C THR A 54 10.54 3.17 -13.62
N HIS A 55 9.87 2.30 -12.88
CA HIS A 55 10.51 1.35 -11.96
C HIS A 55 9.70 0.03 -11.93
N PRO A 56 10.34 -1.16 -11.89
CA PRO A 56 9.66 -2.47 -11.97
C PRO A 56 8.73 -2.79 -10.79
N ARG A 57 8.73 -1.96 -9.75
CA ARG A 57 7.89 -2.13 -8.54
C ARG A 57 6.88 -1.00 -8.35
N ILE A 58 6.78 -0.07 -9.30
CA ILE A 58 5.81 1.03 -9.29
C ILE A 58 4.86 0.83 -10.47
N VAL A 59 3.58 1.12 -10.28
CA VAL A 59 2.58 1.07 -11.37
C VAL A 59 3.04 1.90 -12.57
N LYS A 60 2.87 1.35 -13.78
CA LYS A 60 3.32 2.01 -15.01
C LYS A 60 2.46 3.23 -15.33
N TYR A 61 2.96 4.42 -15.04
CA TYR A 61 2.29 5.68 -15.40
C TYR A 61 2.48 6.02 -16.88
N LEU A 62 1.39 6.27 -17.60
CA LEU A 62 1.36 6.58 -19.04
C LEU A 62 1.02 8.04 -19.35
N GLY A 63 0.80 8.87 -18.32
CA GLY A 63 0.50 10.29 -18.47
C GLY A 63 -0.93 10.67 -18.09
N LYS A 64 -1.31 11.92 -18.37
CA LYS A 64 -2.66 12.44 -18.12
C LYS A 64 -3.57 12.19 -19.32
N ARG A 65 -4.86 11.97 -19.05
CA ARG A 65 -5.92 11.91 -20.07
C ARG A 65 -7.13 12.71 -19.59
N GLY A 66 -7.30 13.92 -20.13
CA GLY A 66 -8.28 14.88 -19.59
C GLY A 66 -7.93 15.21 -18.13
N ASN A 67 -8.90 15.07 -17.23
CA ASN A 67 -8.71 15.25 -15.79
C ASN A 67 -8.27 13.96 -15.07
N GLY A 68 -8.09 12.85 -15.79
CA GLY A 68 -7.69 11.55 -15.25
C GLY A 68 -6.21 11.23 -15.46
N LEU A 69 -5.79 10.12 -14.87
CA LEU A 69 -4.45 9.53 -14.96
C LEU A 69 -4.52 8.19 -15.68
N LEU A 70 -3.62 7.98 -16.63
CA LEU A 70 -3.55 6.78 -17.44
C LEU A 70 -2.41 5.88 -16.95
N PHE A 71 -2.69 4.60 -16.79
CA PHE A 71 -1.77 3.59 -16.29
C PHE A 71 -1.72 2.36 -17.22
N GLY A 72 -0.64 1.59 -17.12
CA GLY A 72 -0.64 0.19 -17.54
C GLY A 72 -1.47 -0.64 -16.57
N GLU A 73 -2.21 -1.61 -17.10
CA GLU A 73 -3.10 -2.46 -16.33
C GLU A 73 -2.33 -3.55 -15.56
N ALA A 74 -2.76 -3.81 -14.32
CA ALA A 74 -2.31 -4.95 -13.53
C ALA A 74 -3.33 -6.10 -13.61
N SER A 75 -2.84 -7.33 -13.74
CA SER A 75 -3.66 -8.47 -14.18
C SER A 75 -4.61 -8.99 -13.10
N HIS A 76 -4.25 -8.85 -11.82
CA HIS A 76 -4.91 -9.54 -10.71
C HIS A 76 -5.49 -8.59 -9.64
N GLY A 77 -5.63 -7.30 -9.96
CA GLY A 77 -6.19 -6.30 -9.04
C GLY A 77 -5.24 -5.97 -7.89
N ASN A 78 -5.77 -5.64 -6.72
CA ASN A 78 -4.98 -5.31 -5.52
C ASN A 78 -4.65 -6.54 -4.67
N LEU A 79 -3.59 -6.43 -3.87
CA LEU A 79 -3.01 -7.49 -3.06
C LEU A 79 -3.97 -7.97 -1.96
N GLN A 80 -4.79 -7.08 -1.38
CA GLN A 80 -5.77 -7.48 -0.37
C GLN A 80 -6.78 -8.46 -0.95
N THR A 81 -7.47 -8.05 -2.03
CA THR A 81 -8.46 -8.89 -2.70
C THR A 81 -7.85 -10.18 -3.23
N TYR A 82 -6.60 -10.11 -3.73
CA TYR A 82 -5.88 -11.30 -4.17
C TYR A 82 -5.63 -12.29 -3.03
N ILE A 83 -5.14 -11.82 -1.88
CA ILE A 83 -4.91 -12.64 -0.69
C ILE A 83 -6.23 -13.23 -0.19
N ASP A 84 -7.29 -12.44 -0.07
CA ASP A 84 -8.59 -12.92 0.42
C ASP A 84 -9.16 -14.05 -0.44
N ALA A 85 -8.97 -13.96 -1.77
CA ALA A 85 -9.43 -14.99 -2.71
C ALA A 85 -8.53 -16.24 -2.78
N ASN A 86 -7.22 -16.09 -2.50
CA ASN A 86 -6.23 -17.13 -2.78
C ASN A 86 -5.41 -17.56 -1.54
N ASN A 87 -5.77 -17.13 -0.32
CA ASN A 87 -4.94 -17.31 0.86
C ASN A 87 -4.38 -18.76 1.01
N PRO A 88 -5.18 -19.84 0.88
CA PRO A 88 -4.67 -21.19 1.03
C PRO A 88 -3.70 -21.65 -0.07
N SER A 89 -3.72 -21.04 -1.25
CA SER A 89 -2.89 -21.42 -2.41
C SER A 89 -1.60 -20.61 -2.56
N ILE A 90 -1.45 -19.50 -1.83
CA ILE A 90 -0.23 -18.69 -1.89
C ILE A 90 0.86 -19.32 -1.02
N GLU A 91 1.86 -19.89 -1.69
CA GLU A 91 3.03 -20.51 -1.05
C GLU A 91 3.87 -19.51 -0.25
N LEU A 92 4.54 -20.01 0.79
CA LEU A 92 5.39 -19.20 1.66
C LEU A 92 6.48 -18.44 0.88
N PHE A 93 7.09 -19.09 -0.11
CA PHE A 93 8.11 -18.47 -0.96
C PHE A 93 7.56 -17.22 -1.67
N GLN A 94 6.36 -17.29 -2.24
CA GLN A 94 5.73 -16.16 -2.91
C GLN A 94 5.40 -15.02 -1.92
N ARG A 95 4.99 -15.36 -0.69
CA ARG A 95 4.76 -14.37 0.39
C ARG A 95 6.05 -13.66 0.78
N GLN A 96 7.14 -14.40 1.00
CA GLN A 96 8.46 -13.83 1.29
C GLN A 96 8.94 -12.93 0.16
N LYS A 97 8.75 -13.36 -1.09
CA LYS A 97 9.06 -12.58 -2.29
C LYS A 97 8.26 -11.28 -2.34
N TRP A 98 6.96 -11.31 -2.05
CA TRP A 98 6.14 -10.09 -1.98
C TRP A 98 6.55 -9.14 -0.86
N CYS A 99 6.92 -9.65 0.33
CA CYS A 99 7.49 -8.81 1.39
C CYS A 99 8.75 -8.08 0.90
N TYR A 100 9.67 -8.81 0.28
CA TYR A 100 10.91 -8.25 -0.26
C TYR A 100 10.65 -7.21 -1.36
N GLN A 101 9.82 -7.55 -2.34
CA GLN A 101 9.52 -6.69 -3.48
C GLN A 101 8.72 -5.43 -3.08
N SER A 102 7.84 -5.53 -2.08
CA SER A 102 7.15 -4.37 -1.51
C SER A 102 8.12 -3.45 -0.78
N ALA A 103 9.05 -4.00 0.02
CA ALA A 103 10.12 -3.21 0.65
C ALA A 103 11.02 -2.53 -0.39
N GLN A 104 11.34 -3.19 -1.51
CA GLN A 104 12.09 -2.57 -2.61
C GLN A 104 11.35 -1.38 -3.22
N ALA A 105 10.03 -1.48 -3.40
CA ALA A 105 9.22 -0.37 -3.89
C ALA A 105 9.30 0.84 -2.95
N VAL A 106 9.17 0.61 -1.64
CA VAL A 106 9.21 1.68 -0.63
C VAL A 106 10.62 2.28 -0.50
N ALA A 107 11.66 1.45 -0.50
CA ALA A 107 13.04 1.93 -0.51
C ALA A 107 13.33 2.84 -1.71
N TYR A 108 12.79 2.49 -2.88
CA TYR A 108 12.93 3.30 -4.09
C TYR A 108 12.28 4.67 -3.94
N ILE A 109 11.02 4.75 -3.51
CA ILE A 109 10.32 6.04 -3.37
C ILE A 109 10.97 6.91 -2.28
N HIS A 110 11.44 6.31 -1.17
CA HIS A 110 12.16 7.02 -0.11
C HIS A 110 13.48 7.60 -0.64
N SER A 111 14.19 6.87 -1.50
CA SER A 111 15.41 7.37 -2.16
C SER A 111 15.15 8.55 -3.10
N CYS A 112 13.90 8.73 -3.54
CA CYS A 112 13.44 9.86 -4.34
C CYS A 112 12.84 10.99 -3.50
N GLY A 113 12.93 10.94 -2.17
CA GLY A 113 12.35 11.96 -1.29
C GLY A 113 10.83 11.90 -1.18
N VAL A 114 10.21 10.77 -1.55
CA VAL A 114 8.76 10.55 -1.50
C VAL A 114 8.42 9.65 -0.32
N ILE A 115 7.49 10.09 0.53
CA ILE A 115 6.83 9.26 1.54
C ILE A 115 5.43 8.94 1.01
N HIS A 116 5.03 7.66 1.00
CA HIS A 116 3.75 7.26 0.43
C HIS A 116 2.57 7.69 1.30
N SER A 117 2.72 7.60 2.63
CA SER A 117 1.75 8.05 3.66
C SER A 117 0.40 7.33 3.69
N ASP A 118 0.10 6.46 2.72
CA ASP A 118 -1.09 5.60 2.72
C ASP A 118 -0.74 4.16 2.29
N LEU A 119 0.33 3.60 2.86
CA LEU A 119 0.72 2.22 2.55
C LEU A 119 -0.28 1.24 3.16
N ARG A 120 -0.89 0.43 2.29
CA ARG A 120 -1.80 -0.66 2.65
C ARG A 120 -1.86 -1.69 1.51
N PRO A 121 -2.29 -2.94 1.76
CA PRO A 121 -2.35 -3.96 0.72
C PRO A 121 -3.24 -3.59 -0.47
N GLU A 122 -4.26 -2.75 -0.29
CA GLU A 122 -5.09 -2.24 -1.39
C GLU A 122 -4.34 -1.32 -2.37
N ASN A 123 -3.26 -0.69 -1.90
CA ASN A 123 -2.40 0.19 -2.70
C ASN A 123 -1.19 -0.57 -3.29
N ILE A 124 -1.21 -1.90 -3.25
CA ILE A 124 -0.25 -2.76 -3.94
C ILE A 124 -1.02 -3.61 -4.95
N LEU A 125 -0.76 -3.44 -6.24
CA LEU A 125 -1.35 -4.26 -7.29
C LEU A 125 -0.58 -5.56 -7.48
N VAL A 126 -1.27 -6.62 -7.89
CA VAL A 126 -0.66 -7.89 -8.30
C VAL A 126 -0.72 -7.97 -9.83
N HIS A 127 0.45 -8.10 -10.46
CA HIS A 127 0.57 -8.21 -11.90
C HIS A 127 1.33 -9.48 -12.28
N GLU A 128 0.82 -10.20 -13.28
CA GLU A 128 1.46 -11.39 -13.79
C GLU A 128 2.36 -11.02 -14.98
N THR A 129 3.67 -11.18 -14.81
CA THR A 129 4.69 -10.81 -15.82
C THR A 129 5.08 -11.99 -16.72
N GLY A 130 4.65 -13.19 -16.35
CA GLY A 130 4.82 -14.44 -17.06
C GLY A 130 4.04 -15.53 -16.31
N PRO A 131 3.87 -16.74 -16.89
CA PRO A 131 3.03 -17.78 -16.29
C PRO A 131 3.41 -18.08 -14.84
N GLY A 132 2.51 -17.76 -13.90
CA GLY A 132 2.72 -17.94 -12.46
C GLY A 132 3.67 -16.95 -11.78
N ILE A 133 4.22 -15.98 -12.52
CA ILE A 133 5.15 -14.97 -11.98
C ILE A 133 4.35 -13.73 -11.56
N LEU A 134 3.92 -13.73 -10.30
CA LEU A 134 3.15 -12.66 -9.69
C LEU A 134 4.06 -11.64 -9.00
N GLU A 135 4.00 -10.40 -9.46
CA GLU A 135 4.82 -9.30 -8.96
C GLU A 135 3.96 -8.17 -8.38
N PRO A 136 4.35 -7.59 -7.23
CA PRO A 136 3.66 -6.47 -6.63
C PRO A 136 4.09 -5.16 -7.27
N LEU A 137 3.13 -4.28 -7.53
CA LEU A 137 3.34 -2.92 -8.04
C LEU A 137 2.70 -1.93 -7.08
N LEU A 138 3.50 -1.07 -6.46
CA LEU A 138 3.00 0.01 -5.62
C LEU A 138 2.25 1.05 -6.47
N CYS A 139 1.07 1.45 -6.00
CA CYS A 139 0.21 2.42 -6.67
C CYS A 139 -0.45 3.38 -5.67
N ASP A 140 -1.20 4.35 -6.20
CA ASP A 140 -1.98 5.34 -5.45
C ASP A 140 -1.14 6.29 -4.58
N PHE A 141 -0.45 7.21 -5.25
CA PHE A 141 0.35 8.26 -4.60
C PHE A 141 -0.48 9.49 -4.26
N GLY A 142 -1.82 9.40 -4.20
CA GLY A 142 -2.69 10.56 -3.94
C GLY A 142 -2.46 11.20 -2.57
N GLY A 143 -2.05 10.39 -1.59
CA GLY A 143 -1.73 10.82 -0.23
C GLY A 143 -0.25 11.13 0.02
N ALA A 144 0.61 10.99 -1.00
CA ALA A 144 2.05 11.04 -0.81
C ALA A 144 2.54 12.46 -0.42
N VAL A 145 3.70 12.49 0.23
CA VAL A 145 4.41 13.72 0.61
C VAL A 145 5.77 13.75 -0.08
N CYS A 146 6.10 14.89 -0.68
CA CYS A 146 7.41 15.16 -1.26
C CYS A 146 7.77 16.63 -1.06
N ASP A 147 8.52 16.91 0.02
CA ASP A 147 8.96 18.26 0.41
C ASP A 147 9.71 18.97 -0.72
N GLU A 148 10.57 18.25 -1.45
CA GLU A 148 11.37 18.80 -2.57
C GLU A 148 10.50 19.35 -3.71
N LEU A 149 9.30 18.78 -3.91
CA LEU A 149 8.34 19.21 -4.92
C LEU A 149 7.25 20.14 -4.37
N GLY A 150 7.24 20.38 -3.05
CA GLY A 150 6.15 21.09 -2.38
C GLY A 150 4.81 20.38 -2.53
N LEU A 151 4.82 19.04 -2.59
CA LEU A 151 3.62 18.21 -2.72
C LEU A 151 3.28 17.57 -1.37
N ASP A 152 2.04 17.73 -0.94
CA ASP A 152 1.48 17.08 0.25
C ASP A 152 0.03 16.68 -0.06
N GLY A 153 -0.24 15.37 -0.02
CA GLY A 153 -1.57 14.81 -0.24
C GLY A 153 -2.52 14.96 0.95
N GLU A 154 -2.02 15.42 2.11
CA GLU A 154 -2.77 15.62 3.35
C GLU A 154 -3.58 14.37 3.77
N GLN A 155 -3.05 13.18 3.48
CA GLN A 155 -3.70 11.90 3.79
C GLN A 155 -2.78 11.03 4.64
N LEU A 156 -3.37 10.33 5.59
CA LEU A 156 -2.72 9.33 6.43
C LEU A 156 -3.43 7.99 6.24
N PRO A 157 -2.76 6.86 6.54
CA PRO A 157 -3.39 5.56 6.45
C PRO A 157 -4.44 5.43 7.56
N ASN A 158 -5.42 4.57 7.35
CA ASN A 158 -6.25 4.10 8.45
C ASN A 158 -5.52 2.99 9.22
N ASP A 159 -5.91 2.78 10.48
CA ASP A 159 -5.56 1.55 11.20
C ASP A 159 -5.98 0.31 10.38
N PRO A 160 -5.27 -0.82 10.47
CA PRO A 160 -4.06 -1.08 11.27
C PRO A 160 -2.75 -0.69 10.56
N PHE A 161 -2.78 0.23 9.59
CA PHE A 161 -1.60 0.66 8.85
C PHE A 161 -1.07 2.02 9.30
N CYS A 162 -1.83 2.74 10.12
CA CYS A 162 -1.46 4.03 10.67
C CYS A 162 -0.40 3.89 11.78
N HIS A 163 0.65 4.72 11.72
CA HIS A 163 1.63 4.77 12.79
C HIS A 163 1.02 5.45 14.04
N PRO A 164 0.99 4.79 15.22
CA PRO A 164 0.19 5.23 16.37
C PRO A 164 0.64 6.55 17.02
N ALA A 165 1.88 6.98 16.77
CA ALA A 165 2.39 8.27 17.22
C ALA A 165 2.17 9.43 16.23
N LEU A 166 1.46 9.22 15.13
CA LEU A 166 1.03 10.32 14.27
C LEU A 166 -0.14 11.04 14.92
N ASP A 167 0.00 12.34 15.12
CA ASP A 167 -1.09 13.26 15.38
C ASP A 167 -1.13 14.34 14.29
N PHE A 168 -2.17 15.18 14.31
CA PHE A 168 -2.37 16.27 13.33
C PHE A 168 -1.21 17.28 13.25
N TYR A 169 -0.32 17.31 14.24
CA TYR A 169 0.80 18.25 14.32
C TYR A 169 2.15 17.60 14.02
N THR A 170 2.19 16.28 13.88
CA THR A 170 3.40 15.53 13.64
C THR A 170 3.75 15.56 12.16
N LYS A 171 4.92 16.12 11.82
CA LYS A 171 5.45 16.06 10.46
C LYS A 171 5.57 14.60 10.01
N VAL A 172 4.97 14.26 8.87
CA VAL A 172 5.09 12.94 8.24
C VAL A 172 6.57 12.65 7.96
N THR A 173 7.02 11.46 8.33
CA THR A 173 8.37 10.97 8.04
C THR A 173 8.31 9.57 7.45
N THR A 174 9.45 9.06 6.95
CA THR A 174 9.57 7.68 6.46
C THR A 174 9.18 6.61 7.50
N ALA A 175 9.16 6.96 8.79
CA ALA A 175 8.69 6.08 9.87
C ALA A 175 7.22 5.66 9.70
N VAL A 176 6.39 6.49 9.05
CA VAL A 176 4.99 6.16 8.74
C VAL A 176 4.93 4.93 7.84
N ASP A 177 5.63 4.99 6.70
CA ASP A 177 5.70 3.90 5.75
C ASP A 177 6.35 2.64 6.33
N ILE A 178 7.40 2.80 7.17
CA ILE A 178 8.06 1.68 7.87
C ILE A 178 7.08 0.93 8.76
N PHE A 179 6.23 1.65 9.51
CA PHE A 179 5.22 1.04 10.34
C PHE A 179 4.17 0.30 9.51
N SER A 180 3.65 0.95 8.46
CA SER A 180 2.68 0.34 7.55
C SER A 180 3.23 -0.92 6.87
N LEU A 181 4.53 -0.95 6.52
CA LEU A 181 5.20 -2.15 6.01
C LEU A 181 5.14 -3.32 6.99
N GLY A 182 5.26 -3.08 8.30
CA GLY A 182 5.09 -4.11 9.33
C GLY A 182 3.71 -4.77 9.25
N SER A 183 2.66 -3.97 9.15
CA SER A 183 1.28 -4.44 8.99
C SER A 183 1.03 -5.11 7.64
N ILE A 184 1.63 -4.62 6.55
CA ILE A 184 1.57 -5.26 5.24
C ILE A 184 2.25 -6.63 5.25
N PHE A 185 3.44 -6.75 5.84
CA PHE A 185 4.13 -8.04 5.96
C PHE A 185 3.34 -9.03 6.80
N TYR A 186 2.74 -8.59 7.90
CA TYR A 186 1.82 -9.41 8.69
C TYR A 186 0.66 -9.93 7.81
N THR A 187 0.03 -9.05 7.02
CA THR A 187 -1.05 -9.45 6.11
C THR A 187 -0.58 -10.42 5.04
N ILE A 188 0.56 -10.16 4.41
CA ILE A 188 1.14 -11.04 3.38
C ILE A 188 1.48 -12.41 3.96
N LEU A 189 1.98 -12.51 5.19
CA LEU A 189 2.46 -13.77 5.76
C LEU A 189 1.33 -14.59 6.41
N THR A 190 0.33 -13.94 7.00
CA THR A 190 -0.77 -14.62 7.70
C THR A 190 -2.04 -14.75 6.86
N GLY A 191 -2.20 -13.91 5.84
CA GLY A 191 -3.43 -13.78 5.07
C GLY A 191 -4.46 -12.84 5.69
N TYR A 192 -4.19 -12.26 6.86
CA TYR A 192 -5.15 -11.45 7.61
C TYR A 192 -4.50 -10.16 8.11
N TRP A 193 -5.29 -9.11 8.26
CA TRP A 193 -4.82 -7.90 8.93
C TRP A 193 -4.45 -8.17 10.39
N PRO A 194 -3.56 -7.35 11.00
CA PRO A 194 -3.22 -7.42 12.42
C PRO A 194 -4.45 -7.65 13.32
N TYR A 195 -4.37 -8.64 14.23
CA TYR A 195 -5.45 -9.06 15.12
C TYR A 195 -6.71 -9.67 14.49
N ARG A 196 -6.69 -9.99 13.19
CA ARG A 196 -7.77 -10.73 12.51
C ARG A 196 -7.38 -12.18 12.23
N THR A 197 -8.42 -12.99 12.07
CA THR A 197 -8.35 -14.41 11.69
C THR A 197 -9.35 -14.79 10.59
N GLN A 198 -10.08 -13.80 10.05
CA GLN A 198 -11.08 -13.97 9.00
C GLN A 198 -10.88 -12.86 7.95
N ALA A 199 -11.27 -13.14 6.70
CA ALA A 199 -11.13 -12.18 5.60
C ALA A 199 -12.21 -11.09 5.64
N PHE A 200 -13.47 -11.46 5.94
CA PHE A 200 -14.63 -10.56 5.84
C PHE A 200 -15.16 -10.12 7.20
N TYR A 201 -15.80 -8.95 7.23
CA TYR A 201 -16.55 -8.45 8.38
C TYR A 201 -18.02 -8.86 8.22
N SER A 202 -18.67 -9.21 9.31
CA SER A 202 -20.10 -9.54 9.33
C SER A 202 -20.99 -8.29 9.24
N SER A 203 -20.46 -7.12 9.60
CA SER A 203 -21.16 -5.83 9.57
C SER A 203 -20.20 -4.64 9.52
N THR A 204 -20.74 -3.47 9.18
CA THR A 204 -20.02 -2.18 9.26
C THR A 204 -19.63 -1.83 10.70
N ASP A 205 -20.47 -2.15 11.68
CA ASP A 205 -20.17 -1.87 13.10
C ASP A 205 -18.98 -2.71 13.58
N GLU A 206 -18.93 -4.00 13.22
CA GLU A 206 -17.75 -4.85 13.51
C GLU A 206 -16.46 -4.29 12.87
N TYR A 207 -16.57 -3.74 11.66
CA TYR A 207 -15.43 -3.11 10.99
C TYR A 207 -14.89 -1.92 11.80
N TRP A 208 -15.76 -1.01 12.22
CA TRP A 208 -15.34 0.17 13.00
C TRP A 208 -14.86 -0.19 14.40
N ASP A 209 -15.55 -1.10 15.10
CA ASP A 209 -15.12 -1.61 16.41
C ASP A 209 -13.73 -2.26 16.33
N TYR A 210 -13.47 -2.98 15.24
CA TYR A 210 -12.15 -3.55 14.98
C TYR A 210 -11.09 -2.46 14.81
N LEU A 211 -11.35 -1.43 14.01
CA LEU A 211 -10.41 -0.35 13.77
C LEU A 211 -10.07 0.39 15.07
N ASP A 212 -11.08 0.79 15.83
CA ASP A 212 -10.91 1.50 17.10
C ASP A 212 -10.12 0.66 18.12
N ARG A 213 -10.39 -0.64 18.18
CA ARG A 213 -9.67 -1.57 19.06
C ARG A 213 -8.20 -1.66 18.67
N VAL A 214 -7.88 -1.81 17.38
CA VAL A 214 -6.48 -1.94 16.95
C VAL A 214 -5.72 -0.63 17.13
N ALA A 215 -6.35 0.51 16.83
CA ALA A 215 -5.79 1.83 17.08
C ALA A 215 -5.37 1.99 18.57
N LEU A 216 -6.26 1.58 19.49
CA LEU A 216 -5.99 1.62 20.93
C LEU A 216 -4.81 0.70 21.33
N LEU A 217 -4.78 -0.54 20.83
CA LEU A 217 -3.70 -1.49 21.13
C LEU A 217 -2.35 -0.96 20.63
N PHE A 218 -2.30 -0.48 19.39
CA PHE A 218 -1.07 0.06 18.80
C PHE A 218 -0.58 1.30 19.55
N LYS A 219 -1.49 2.18 19.99
CA LYS A 219 -1.16 3.32 20.83
C LYS A 219 -0.60 2.94 22.20
N GLN A 220 -0.97 1.76 22.72
CA GLN A 220 -0.42 1.19 23.95
C GLN A 220 0.89 0.41 23.72
N GLY A 221 1.41 0.35 22.49
CA GLY A 221 2.57 -0.46 22.14
C GLY A 221 2.29 -1.97 22.20
N MET A 222 1.02 -2.36 22.15
CA MET A 222 0.59 -3.75 22.08
C MET A 222 0.41 -4.12 20.61
N TYR A 223 1.16 -5.13 20.18
CA TYR A 223 1.13 -5.65 18.80
C TYR A 223 0.74 -7.12 18.78
N PRO A 224 0.29 -7.68 17.63
CA PRO A 224 0.04 -9.11 17.50
C PRO A 224 1.24 -9.94 17.94
N ASP A 225 0.97 -11.09 18.55
CA ASP A 225 2.02 -12.07 18.82
C ASP A 225 2.46 -12.71 17.49
N VAL A 226 3.71 -12.45 17.14
CA VAL A 226 4.37 -12.96 15.93
C VAL A 226 5.40 -14.04 16.26
N THR A 227 5.37 -14.57 17.49
CA THR A 227 6.25 -15.65 17.92
C THR A 227 6.01 -16.89 17.05
N GLY A 228 7.07 -17.42 16.44
CA GLY A 228 7.00 -18.56 15.52
C GLY A 228 6.53 -18.23 14.10
N LEU A 229 6.14 -16.98 13.82
CA LEU A 229 5.85 -16.53 12.45
C LEU A 229 7.16 -16.27 11.70
N VAL A 230 7.30 -16.84 10.50
CA VAL A 230 8.41 -16.52 9.59
C VAL A 230 8.37 -15.02 9.28
N GLY A 231 9.47 -14.30 9.52
CA GLY A 231 9.51 -12.84 9.39
C GLY A 231 8.92 -12.05 10.56
N GLY A 232 8.43 -12.72 11.61
CA GLY A 232 7.83 -12.08 12.79
C GLY A 232 8.76 -11.07 13.46
N GLU A 233 10.05 -11.36 13.53
CA GLU A 233 11.05 -10.43 14.08
C GLU A 233 11.12 -9.13 13.27
N VAL A 234 11.06 -9.20 11.93
CA VAL A 234 11.09 -8.01 11.06
C VAL A 234 9.80 -7.20 11.26
N ILE A 235 8.65 -7.87 11.27
CA ILE A 235 7.34 -7.24 11.52
C ILE A 235 7.36 -6.48 12.85
N LYS A 236 7.79 -7.14 13.94
CA LYS A 236 7.82 -6.55 15.28
C LYS A 236 8.72 -5.32 15.30
N ARG A 237 9.91 -5.39 14.70
CA ARG A 237 10.88 -4.30 14.64
C ARG A 237 10.41 -3.09 13.81
N CYS A 238 9.55 -3.31 12.80
CA CYS A 238 8.84 -2.23 12.12
C CYS A 238 7.90 -1.49 13.08
N TRP A 239 7.09 -2.22 13.84
CA TRP A 239 6.13 -1.64 14.77
C TRP A 239 6.77 -0.97 15.99
N THR A 240 7.87 -1.52 16.52
CA THR A 240 8.61 -0.98 17.68
C THR A 240 9.60 0.12 17.32
N ARG A 241 9.63 0.57 16.06
CA ARG A 241 10.50 1.66 15.55
C ARG A 241 12.00 1.37 15.68
N GLU A 242 12.38 0.10 15.58
CA GLU A 242 13.79 -0.32 15.59
C GLU A 242 14.47 -0.13 14.22
N PHE A 243 13.67 0.05 13.17
CA PHE A 243 14.15 0.46 11.85
C PHE A 243 13.95 1.96 11.64
N THR A 244 14.99 2.63 11.15
CA THR A 244 14.94 4.04 10.75
C THR A 244 14.96 4.21 9.23
N THR A 245 15.30 3.15 8.48
CA THR A 245 15.31 3.15 7.01
C THR A 245 14.78 1.82 6.48
N VAL A 246 14.21 1.84 5.27
CA VAL A 246 13.75 0.62 4.59
C VAL A 246 14.92 -0.28 4.16
N GLN A 247 16.13 0.28 4.01
CA GLN A 247 17.31 -0.54 3.73
C GLN A 247 17.61 -1.52 4.88
N GLN A 248 17.47 -1.09 6.14
CA GLN A 248 17.63 -1.99 7.28
C GLN A 248 16.56 -3.10 7.31
N ILE A 249 15.35 -2.80 6.81
CA ILE A 249 14.29 -3.80 6.63
C ILE A 249 14.74 -4.81 5.57
N LEU A 250 15.20 -4.37 4.40
CA LEU A 250 15.69 -5.26 3.34
C LEU A 250 16.81 -6.18 3.81
N ASP A 251 17.77 -5.66 4.57
CA ASP A 251 18.86 -6.44 5.15
C ASP A 251 18.34 -7.48 6.16
N ALA A 252 17.34 -7.10 6.98
CA ALA A 252 16.71 -8.01 7.93
C ALA A 252 15.85 -9.08 7.23
N LEU A 253 15.11 -8.72 6.17
CA LEU A 253 14.35 -9.67 5.35
C LEU A 253 15.30 -10.71 4.73
N ALA A 254 16.43 -10.28 4.16
CA ALA A 254 17.41 -11.20 3.58
C ALA A 254 18.01 -12.16 4.62
N LYS A 255 18.18 -11.72 5.87
CA LYS A 255 18.71 -12.54 6.96
C LYS A 255 17.68 -13.51 7.55
N HIS A 256 16.44 -13.07 7.73
CA HIS A 256 15.41 -13.79 8.48
C HIS A 256 14.38 -14.51 7.60
N MET A 257 14.35 -14.18 6.31
CA MET A 257 13.49 -14.80 5.29
C MET A 257 14.27 -14.95 3.98
N PRO A 258 15.36 -15.76 3.97
CA PRO A 258 16.12 -15.98 2.75
C PRO A 258 15.21 -16.61 1.68
N LEU A 259 15.25 -16.05 0.48
CA LEU A 259 14.63 -16.66 -0.70
C LEU A 259 15.51 -17.84 -1.13
N GLU A 260 15.35 -18.99 -0.49
CA GLU A 260 16.05 -20.21 -0.92
C GLU A 260 15.38 -20.78 -2.18
N GLY A 261 16.17 -21.10 -3.22
CA GLY A 261 15.69 -21.83 -4.40
C GLY A 261 15.67 -21.09 -5.74
N CYS A 262 16.70 -20.31 -6.08
CA CYS A 262 17.04 -20.07 -7.49
C CYS A 262 17.91 -21.20 -8.05
#